data_AF-A0A1X1VN86-F1
#
_entry.id   AF-A0A1X1VN86-F1
#
_cell.length_a   1.000
_cell.length_b   1.000
_cell.length_c   1.000
_cell.angle_alpha   90.00
_cell.angle_beta   90.00
_cell.angle_gamma   90.00
#
_symmetry.space_group_name_H-M   'P 1'
#
loop_
_entity.id
_entity.type
_entity.pdbx_description
1 polymer ?
#
loop_
_entity_poly.entity_id
_entity_poly.type
_entity_poly.pdbx_seq_one_letter_code
_entity_poly.pdbx_strand_id
1 'polypeptide(L)'
;MGVYCNFPCIEWAIRDGIGTYFWMHNWDEGYSGGQVHPAAHLHQFEIDKQRVGGVGVDRNRILREDFGQWDVVAVSTATQQDSARWKMLKRLGSLDHGSGADAVAEVIIGETLRRRYNRDEVIACLSTAIQESGLRPDAIGGGGAWHGIYQQDESYPGRDDPNENIRVFLDRLDEKRCSAGASPDVWKNIFWLQQRPGETPRTTLTTIRTRAAIISTKSAAA
;
A
#
# COMPACT_ATOMS: atom_id res chain seq x y z
N MET A 1 -8.37 13.31 20.04
CA MET A 1 -7.99 12.28 21.04
C MET A 1 -9.17 11.34 21.23
N GLY A 2 -8.98 10.02 21.10
CA GLY A 2 -10.04 9.02 21.28
C GLY A 2 -10.06 8.45 22.69
N VAL A 3 -11.25 8.15 23.22
CA VAL A 3 -11.44 7.57 24.56
C VAL A 3 -12.32 6.32 24.44
N TYR A 4 -11.77 5.17 24.83
CA TYR A 4 -12.52 3.92 24.97
C TYR A 4 -12.94 3.75 26.42
N CYS A 5 -14.25 3.83 26.70
CA CYS A 5 -14.73 3.81 28.08
C CYS A 5 -16.24 3.50 28.16
N ASN A 6 -16.77 3.36 29.38
CA ASN A 6 -18.19 3.09 29.61
C ASN A 6 -19.02 4.38 29.65
N PHE A 7 -20.36 4.26 29.69
CA PHE A 7 -21.29 5.40 29.67
C PHE A 7 -20.94 6.54 30.65
N PRO A 8 -20.77 6.30 31.98
CA PRO A 8 -20.48 7.38 32.92
C PRO A 8 -19.12 8.04 32.69
N CYS A 9 -18.13 7.29 32.20
CA CYS A 9 -16.83 7.87 31.88
C CYS A 9 -16.90 8.81 30.68
N ILE A 10 -17.76 8.53 29.69
CA ILE A 10 -18.01 9.47 28.58
C ILE A 10 -18.62 10.78 29.12
N GLU A 11 -19.58 10.71 30.04
CA GLU A 11 -20.16 11.89 30.70
C GLU A 11 -19.10 12.73 31.42
N TRP A 12 -18.21 12.08 32.19
CA TRP A 12 -17.13 12.77 32.89
C TRP A 12 -16.10 13.38 31.94
N ALA A 13 -15.72 12.65 30.89
CA ALA A 13 -14.79 13.14 29.89
C ALA A 13 -15.33 14.37 29.17
N ILE A 14 -16.61 14.37 28.79
CA ILE A 14 -17.27 15.54 28.18
C ILE A 14 -17.31 16.71 29.15
N ARG A 15 -17.71 16.47 30.41
CA ARG A 15 -17.77 17.51 31.44
C ARG A 15 -16.43 18.21 31.64
N ASP A 16 -15.34 17.45 31.59
CA ASP A 16 -13.99 17.93 31.85
C ASP A 16 -13.26 18.36 30.56
N GLY A 17 -13.92 18.34 29.40
CA GLY A 17 -13.35 18.76 28.11
C GLY A 17 -12.31 17.81 27.53
N ILE A 18 -12.38 16.52 27.90
CA ILE A 18 -11.42 15.47 27.55
C ILE A 18 -11.96 14.64 26.38
N GLY A 19 -11.19 14.59 25.29
CA GLY A 19 -11.47 13.72 24.16
C GLY A 19 -12.37 14.36 23.12
N THR A 20 -12.29 13.82 21.90
CA THR A 20 -13.08 14.28 20.74
C THR A 20 -13.77 13.12 20.02
N TYR A 21 -13.35 11.88 20.29
CA TYR A 21 -13.95 10.64 19.78
C TYR A 21 -14.19 9.68 20.95
N PHE A 22 -15.35 9.03 20.98
CA PHE A 22 -15.75 8.14 22.08
C PHE A 22 -16.13 6.75 21.56
N TRP A 23 -15.46 5.71 22.06
CA TRP A 23 -15.80 4.31 21.80
C TRP A 23 -16.35 3.69 23.07
N MET A 24 -17.66 3.46 23.10
CA MET A 24 -18.35 2.96 24.28
C MET A 24 -18.23 1.45 24.42
N HIS A 25 -17.91 0.96 25.62
CA HIS A 25 -18.15 -0.43 26.03
C HIS A 25 -19.23 -0.52 27.12
N ASN A 26 -19.81 -1.72 27.30
CA ASN A 26 -20.94 -1.96 28.20
C ASN A 26 -20.54 -2.37 29.62
N TRP A 27 -19.28 -2.14 30.03
CA TRP A 27 -18.85 -2.51 31.40
C TRP A 27 -19.17 -1.36 32.35
N ASP A 28 -20.45 -1.19 32.64
CA ASP A 28 -20.97 -0.15 33.52
C ASP A 28 -21.86 -0.69 34.65
N GLU A 29 -21.86 -2.01 34.86
CA GLU A 29 -22.65 -2.69 35.89
C GLU A 29 -24.15 -2.30 35.90
N GLY A 30 -24.70 -1.95 34.73
CA GLY A 30 -26.11 -1.57 34.57
C GLY A 30 -26.39 -0.08 34.76
N TYR A 31 -25.36 0.76 34.95
CA TYR A 31 -25.51 2.21 35.11
C TYR A 31 -26.21 2.87 33.91
N SER A 32 -25.94 2.42 32.68
CA SER A 32 -26.62 2.94 31.48
C SER A 32 -28.02 2.36 31.25
N GLY A 33 -28.44 1.35 32.00
CA GLY A 33 -29.66 0.58 31.67
C GLY A 33 -29.62 -0.04 30.26
N GLY A 34 -28.42 -0.30 29.72
CA GLY A 34 -28.22 -0.77 28.35
C GLY A 34 -28.32 0.32 27.28
N GLN A 35 -28.41 1.58 27.69
CA GLN A 35 -28.42 2.71 26.76
C GLN A 35 -27.03 2.95 26.16
N VAL A 36 -27.02 3.47 24.93
CA VAL A 36 -25.81 3.92 24.26
C VAL A 36 -25.68 5.43 24.47
N HIS A 37 -24.54 5.89 24.96
CA HIS A 37 -24.31 7.31 25.18
C HIS A 37 -24.41 8.10 23.86
N PRO A 38 -25.16 9.22 23.78
CA PRO A 38 -25.42 9.94 22.53
C PRO A 38 -24.14 10.53 21.89
N ALA A 39 -23.12 10.81 22.69
CA ALA A 39 -21.81 11.26 22.19
C ALA A 39 -20.89 10.13 21.69
N ALA A 40 -21.28 8.86 21.85
CA ALA A 40 -20.48 7.75 21.35
C ALA A 40 -20.41 7.78 19.81
N HIS A 41 -19.21 7.51 19.29
CA HIS A 41 -18.91 7.39 17.87
C HIS A 41 -18.90 5.91 17.46
N LEU A 42 -18.41 5.05 18.35
CA LEU A 42 -18.41 3.59 18.23
C LEU A 42 -19.01 2.95 19.49
N HIS A 43 -19.58 1.75 19.36
CA HIS A 43 -20.12 0.98 20.48
C HIS A 43 -19.79 -0.50 20.37
N GLN A 44 -19.05 -1.04 21.35
CA GLN A 44 -18.80 -2.47 21.50
C GLN A 44 -20.02 -3.15 22.14
N PHE A 45 -20.72 -3.99 21.37
CA PHE A 45 -21.97 -4.61 21.80
C PHE A 45 -21.88 -6.13 22.00
N GLU A 46 -20.84 -6.78 21.50
CA GLU A 46 -20.63 -8.23 21.61
C GLU A 46 -19.13 -8.54 21.72
N ILE A 47 -18.76 -9.35 22.71
CA ILE A 47 -17.36 -9.66 23.05
C ILE A 47 -17.12 -11.16 22.94
N ASP A 48 -16.10 -11.55 22.17
CA ASP A 48 -15.61 -12.92 21.98
C ASP A 48 -16.71 -13.98 21.71
N LYS A 49 -17.78 -13.60 21.00
CA LYS A 49 -18.85 -14.53 20.58
C LYS A 49 -18.73 -14.98 19.13
N GLN A 50 -17.84 -14.36 18.35
CA GLN A 50 -17.65 -14.67 16.94
C GLN A 50 -16.20 -14.92 16.60
N ARG A 51 -15.99 -15.58 15.45
CA ARG A 51 -14.68 -15.84 14.89
C ARG A 51 -14.63 -15.46 13.42
N VAL A 52 -13.53 -14.84 13.00
CA VAL A 52 -13.24 -14.54 11.59
C VAL A 52 -11.86 -15.11 11.28
N GLY A 53 -11.75 -15.99 10.29
CA GLY A 53 -10.49 -16.68 9.99
C GLY A 53 -9.94 -17.50 11.16
N GLY A 54 -10.81 -18.00 12.05
CA GLY A 54 -10.43 -18.75 13.25
C GLY A 54 -10.08 -17.90 14.48
N VAL A 55 -9.93 -16.58 14.31
CA VAL A 55 -9.57 -15.64 15.39
C VAL A 55 -10.83 -15.12 16.07
N GLY A 56 -10.87 -15.08 17.40
CA GLY A 56 -11.97 -14.48 18.18
C GLY A 56 -12.05 -12.98 17.93
N VAL A 57 -13.26 -12.46 17.73
CA VAL A 57 -13.48 -11.04 17.42
C VAL A 57 -14.58 -10.44 18.29
N ASP A 58 -14.40 -9.17 18.61
CA ASP A 58 -15.43 -8.31 19.19
C ASP A 58 -16.17 -7.56 18.10
N ARG A 59 -17.46 -7.31 18.30
CA ARG A 59 -18.27 -6.56 17.35
C ARG A 59 -18.60 -5.19 17.89
N ASN A 60 -18.37 -4.22 17.02
CA ASN A 60 -18.60 -2.82 17.25
C ASN A 60 -19.61 -2.29 16.24
N ARG A 61 -20.47 -1.38 16.67
CA ARG A 61 -21.38 -0.62 15.81
C ARG A 61 -20.82 0.79 15.62
N ILE A 62 -20.83 1.26 14.37
CA ILE A 62 -20.55 2.65 14.04
C ILE A 62 -21.83 3.47 14.29
N LEU A 63 -21.72 4.54 15.07
CA LEU A 63 -22.85 5.38 15.49
C LEU A 63 -22.84 6.76 14.86
N ARG A 64 -21.67 7.23 14.41
CA ARG A 64 -21.47 8.52 13.75
C ARG A 64 -20.73 8.32 12.43
N GLU A 65 -21.03 9.16 11.44
CA GLU A 65 -20.40 9.09 10.11
C GLU A 65 -18.91 9.37 10.18
N ASP A 66 -18.52 10.44 10.88
CA ASP A 66 -17.15 10.61 11.34
C ASP A 66 -17.02 9.92 12.70
N PHE A 67 -16.27 8.82 12.73
CA PHE A 67 -15.97 8.05 13.93
C PHE A 67 -14.46 7.93 14.17
N GLY A 68 -13.65 8.72 13.46
CA GLY A 68 -12.19 8.68 13.53
C GLY A 68 -11.57 7.65 12.58
N GLN A 69 -12.27 7.29 11.50
CA GLN A 69 -11.73 6.49 10.42
C GLN A 69 -10.50 7.17 9.79
N TRP A 70 -9.48 6.40 9.42
CA TRP A 70 -8.25 6.94 8.86
C TRP A 70 -8.46 7.66 7.52
N ASP A 71 -9.49 7.24 6.78
CA ASP A 71 -9.94 7.88 5.55
C ASP A 71 -11.45 8.16 5.64
N VAL A 72 -11.87 9.42 5.47
CA VAL A 72 -13.29 9.77 5.32
C VAL A 72 -13.83 9.16 4.03
N VAL A 73 -14.54 8.03 4.16
CA VAL A 73 -15.39 7.49 3.10
C VAL A 73 -16.79 8.01 3.34
N ALA A 74 -17.12 9.18 2.77
CA ALA A 74 -18.50 9.64 2.70
C ALA A 74 -19.32 8.60 1.91
N VAL A 75 -20.37 8.05 2.53
CA VAL A 75 -21.29 7.14 1.84
C VAL A 75 -22.27 7.97 1.00
N SER A 76 -21.88 8.25 -0.24
CA SER A 76 -22.81 8.54 -1.33
C SER A 76 -22.10 8.33 -2.68
N THR A 77 -22.72 7.60 -3.62
CA THR A 77 -22.31 7.46 -5.04
C THR A 77 -20.99 6.74 -5.38
N ALA A 78 -20.64 5.67 -4.65
CA ALA A 78 -19.36 4.96 -4.82
C ALA A 78 -19.05 4.40 -6.24
N THR A 79 -20.04 4.02 -7.06
CA THR A 79 -19.72 3.37 -8.34
C THR A 79 -19.30 4.33 -9.47
N GLN A 80 -19.64 5.63 -9.39
CA GLN A 80 -19.20 6.63 -10.38
C GLN A 80 -17.99 7.44 -9.90
N GLN A 81 -17.87 7.68 -8.60
CA GLN A 81 -16.86 8.56 -8.02
C GLN A 81 -15.49 7.87 -7.84
N ASP A 82 -15.43 6.55 -7.62
CA ASP A 82 -14.15 5.82 -7.66
C ASP A 82 -13.47 5.98 -9.02
N SER A 83 -14.23 5.84 -10.10
CA SER A 83 -13.70 6.12 -11.45
C SER A 83 -13.22 7.57 -11.62
N ALA A 84 -13.79 8.53 -10.89
CA ALA A 84 -13.43 9.95 -10.96
C ALA A 84 -12.20 10.28 -10.09
N ARG A 85 -12.06 9.66 -8.92
CA ARG A 85 -10.92 9.84 -8.01
C ARG A 85 -9.63 9.26 -8.62
N TRP A 86 -9.71 8.11 -9.29
CA TRP A 86 -8.59 7.55 -10.07
C TRP A 86 -8.27 8.36 -11.34
N LYS A 87 -9.27 9.05 -11.92
CA LYS A 87 -9.07 9.98 -13.04
C LYS A 87 -8.34 11.27 -12.62
N MET A 88 -8.43 11.66 -11.36
CA MET A 88 -7.75 12.84 -10.79
C MET A 88 -6.30 12.58 -10.39
N LEU A 89 -5.90 11.31 -10.18
CA LEU A 89 -4.52 10.99 -9.86
C LEU A 89 -3.59 11.53 -10.94
N LYS A 90 -2.49 12.15 -10.51
CA LYS A 90 -1.40 12.58 -11.39
C LYS A 90 -1.04 11.48 -12.41
N ARG A 91 -0.72 11.91 -13.61
CA ARG A 91 -0.43 11.01 -14.74
C ARG A 91 1.08 10.91 -14.96
N LEU A 92 1.50 9.81 -15.55
CA LEU A 92 2.79 9.78 -16.22
C LEU A 92 2.90 10.99 -17.17
N GLY A 93 4.05 11.64 -17.15
CA GLY A 93 4.35 12.90 -17.84
C GLY A 93 4.14 14.15 -16.98
N SER A 94 3.72 14.02 -15.71
CA SER A 94 3.52 15.17 -14.81
C SER A 94 4.63 15.36 -13.77
N LEU A 95 5.60 14.44 -13.71
CA LEU A 95 6.72 14.53 -12.77
C LEU A 95 7.91 15.28 -13.39
N ASP A 96 8.65 15.94 -12.53
CA ASP A 96 9.99 16.46 -12.76
C ASP A 96 10.93 16.04 -11.62
N HIS A 97 12.21 16.39 -11.69
CA HIS A 97 13.18 16.04 -10.65
C HIS A 97 12.92 16.72 -9.29
N GLY A 98 12.12 17.79 -9.24
CA GLY A 98 11.74 18.47 -8.00
C GLY A 98 10.48 17.88 -7.35
N SER A 99 9.85 16.89 -7.98
CA SER A 99 8.61 16.30 -7.51
C SER A 99 8.82 15.52 -6.20
N GLY A 100 8.00 15.85 -5.19
CA GLY A 100 8.05 15.19 -3.89
C GLY A 100 7.50 13.77 -3.89
N ALA A 101 7.76 13.03 -2.80
CA ALA A 101 7.37 11.64 -2.63
C ALA A 101 5.86 11.39 -2.85
N ASP A 102 5.00 12.30 -2.39
CA ASP A 102 3.55 12.19 -2.56
C ASP A 102 3.14 12.21 -4.04
N ALA A 103 3.73 13.10 -4.85
CA ALA A 103 3.44 13.18 -6.27
C ALA A 103 3.92 11.93 -7.02
N VAL A 104 5.09 11.41 -6.64
CA VAL A 104 5.63 10.16 -7.21
C VAL A 104 4.75 8.97 -6.85
N ALA A 105 4.33 8.84 -5.57
CA ALA A 105 3.41 7.80 -5.13
C ALA A 105 2.07 7.88 -5.86
N GLU A 106 1.52 9.08 -6.03
CA GLU A 106 0.27 9.33 -6.73
C GLU A 106 0.33 8.86 -8.20
N VAL A 107 1.44 9.13 -8.88
CA VAL A 107 1.66 8.66 -10.26
C VAL A 107 1.80 7.14 -10.33
N ILE A 108 2.55 6.51 -9.43
CA ILE A 108 2.71 5.04 -9.40
C ILE A 108 1.35 4.36 -9.15
N ILE A 109 0.60 4.81 -8.15
CA ILE A 109 -0.73 4.27 -7.84
C ILE A 109 -1.68 4.51 -9.02
N GLY A 110 -1.69 5.72 -9.58
CA GLY A 110 -2.56 6.06 -10.71
C GLY A 110 -2.27 5.23 -11.94
N GLU A 111 -1.00 5.01 -12.25
CA GLU A 111 -0.58 4.24 -13.42
C GLU A 111 -0.87 2.74 -13.26
N THR A 112 -0.54 2.15 -12.11
CA THR A 112 -0.81 0.73 -11.85
C THR A 112 -2.32 0.43 -11.89
N LEU A 113 -3.17 1.31 -11.36
CA LEU A 113 -4.62 1.18 -11.46
C LEU A 113 -5.15 1.34 -12.90
N ARG A 114 -4.56 2.22 -13.70
CA ARG A 114 -4.89 2.33 -15.14
C ARG A 114 -4.56 1.04 -15.89
N ARG A 115 -3.46 0.39 -15.51
CA ARG A 115 -3.04 -0.94 -16.00
C ARG A 115 -3.82 -2.11 -15.40
N ARG A 116 -4.83 -1.84 -14.56
CA ARG A 116 -5.70 -2.86 -13.92
C ARG A 116 -4.97 -3.79 -12.96
N TYR A 117 -3.92 -3.30 -12.31
CA TYR A 117 -3.25 -4.04 -11.24
C TYR A 117 -4.20 -4.22 -10.06
N ASN A 118 -4.13 -5.36 -9.40
CA ASN A 118 -4.87 -5.59 -8.16
C ASN A 118 -4.19 -4.87 -6.99
N ARG A 119 -4.86 -4.82 -5.83
CA ARG A 119 -4.38 -4.10 -4.64
C ARG A 119 -2.97 -4.52 -4.22
N ASP A 120 -2.67 -5.83 -4.21
CA ASP A 120 -1.38 -6.34 -3.75
C ASP A 120 -0.26 -5.98 -4.73
N GLU A 121 -0.58 -5.95 -6.03
CA GLU A 121 0.35 -5.52 -7.08
C GLU A 121 0.66 -4.02 -7.02
N VAL A 122 -0.34 -3.19 -6.72
CA VAL A 122 -0.15 -1.75 -6.49
C VAL A 122 0.75 -1.53 -5.28
N ILE A 123 0.46 -2.23 -4.17
CA ILE A 123 1.28 -2.17 -2.94
C ILE A 123 2.71 -2.60 -3.23
N ALA A 124 2.91 -3.66 -4.02
CA ALA A 124 4.23 -4.16 -4.34
C ALA A 124 5.06 -3.16 -5.16
N CYS A 125 4.46 -2.55 -6.18
CA CYS A 125 5.15 -1.53 -6.98
C CYS A 125 5.53 -0.30 -6.14
N LEU A 126 4.58 0.22 -5.35
CA LEU A 126 4.83 1.38 -4.50
C LEU A 126 5.89 1.08 -3.44
N SER A 127 5.79 -0.07 -2.77
CA SER A 127 6.76 -0.48 -1.74
C SER A 127 8.16 -0.65 -2.31
N THR A 128 8.28 -1.18 -3.53
CA THR A 128 9.58 -1.29 -4.21
C THR A 128 10.15 0.10 -4.45
N ALA A 129 9.38 1.04 -5.00
CA ALA A 129 9.86 2.41 -5.21
C ALA A 129 10.27 3.12 -3.90
N ILE A 130 9.57 2.86 -2.79
CA ILE A 130 9.95 3.35 -1.46
C ILE A 130 11.27 2.74 -1.00
N GLN A 131 11.46 1.43 -1.18
CA GLN A 131 12.68 0.72 -0.76
C GLN A 131 13.90 1.11 -1.58
N GLU A 132 13.74 1.30 -2.89
CA GLU A 132 14.85 1.60 -3.80
C GLU A 132 15.37 3.04 -3.66
N SER A 133 14.46 4.02 -3.51
CA SER A 133 14.84 5.44 -3.56
C SER A 133 14.20 6.31 -2.48
N GLY A 134 13.25 5.78 -1.71
CA GLY A 134 12.36 6.60 -0.90
C GLY A 134 11.46 7.49 -1.76
N LEU A 135 11.09 7.03 -2.97
CA LEU A 135 10.29 7.78 -3.95
C LEU A 135 10.98 9.04 -4.50
N ARG A 136 12.32 9.05 -4.55
CA ARG A 136 13.09 10.21 -5.02
C ARG A 136 13.40 10.14 -6.53
N PRO A 137 12.95 11.13 -7.33
CA PRO A 137 13.28 11.23 -8.76
C PRO A 137 14.77 11.31 -9.07
N ASP A 138 15.56 11.91 -8.18
CA ASP A 138 16.98 12.22 -8.35
C ASP A 138 17.92 11.21 -7.67
N ALA A 139 17.38 10.09 -7.18
CA ALA A 139 18.18 9.11 -6.44
C ALA A 139 19.25 8.46 -7.33
N ILE A 140 20.49 8.45 -6.82
CA ILE A 140 21.62 7.81 -7.46
C ILE A 140 22.22 6.79 -6.48
N GLY A 141 22.15 5.52 -6.85
CA GLY A 141 22.64 4.39 -6.05
C GLY A 141 23.77 3.63 -6.74
N GLY A 142 24.29 2.62 -6.05
CA GLY A 142 25.30 1.70 -6.62
C GLY A 142 26.58 2.38 -7.10
N GLY A 143 26.98 3.49 -6.48
CA GLY A 143 28.16 4.27 -6.90
C GLY A 143 27.99 5.08 -8.19
N GLY A 144 26.75 5.39 -8.59
CA GLY A 144 26.44 6.09 -9.84
C GLY A 144 25.91 5.17 -10.95
N ALA A 145 25.78 3.88 -10.67
CA ALA A 145 25.30 2.92 -11.67
C ALA A 145 23.77 2.92 -11.80
N TRP A 146 23.03 3.25 -10.73
CA TRP A 146 21.57 3.07 -10.66
C TRP A 146 20.85 4.39 -10.39
N HIS A 147 19.78 4.62 -11.14
CA HIS A 147 19.18 5.94 -11.27
C HIS A 147 17.67 5.92 -11.02
N GLY A 148 17.20 6.98 -10.37
CA GLY A 148 15.79 7.33 -10.23
C GLY A 148 15.00 6.45 -9.26
N ILE A 149 13.69 6.45 -9.45
CA ILE A 149 12.70 5.99 -8.48
C ILE A 149 12.81 4.48 -8.21
N TYR A 150 13.08 3.68 -9.25
CA TYR A 150 13.25 2.23 -9.16
C TYR A 150 14.72 1.77 -9.27
N GLN A 151 15.69 2.68 -9.15
CA GLN A 151 17.13 2.39 -9.20
C GLN A 151 17.55 1.55 -10.42
N GLN A 152 17.21 2.04 -11.61
CA GLN A 152 17.39 1.32 -12.87
C GLN A 152 18.83 1.42 -13.39
N ASP A 153 19.32 0.33 -14.00
CA ASP A 153 20.57 0.30 -14.74
C ASP A 153 20.43 0.94 -16.15
N GLU A 154 21.54 1.00 -16.89
CA GLU A 154 21.60 1.63 -18.22
C GLU A 154 20.73 0.95 -19.29
N SER A 155 20.26 -0.27 -19.04
CA SER A 155 19.40 -0.97 -19.99
C SER A 155 17.98 -0.39 -20.06
N TYR A 156 17.57 0.40 -19.07
CA TYR A 156 16.27 1.05 -19.03
C TYR A 156 16.33 2.37 -19.82
N PRO A 157 15.68 2.46 -21.00
CA PRO A 157 15.67 3.69 -21.77
C PRO A 157 15.00 4.82 -20.98
N GLY A 158 15.61 6.01 -21.00
CA GLY A 158 15.05 7.18 -20.34
C GLY A 158 15.07 7.14 -18.81
N ARG A 159 15.86 6.24 -18.18
CA ARG A 159 15.91 6.07 -16.71
C ARG A 159 16.14 7.36 -15.89
N ASP A 160 16.72 8.39 -16.51
CA ASP A 160 16.97 9.69 -15.89
C ASP A 160 15.70 10.57 -15.83
N ASP A 161 14.72 10.36 -16.71
CA ASP A 161 13.41 11.02 -16.60
C ASP A 161 12.54 10.25 -15.60
N PRO A 162 11.99 10.88 -14.55
CA PRO A 162 11.20 10.18 -13.53
C PRO A 162 9.94 9.50 -14.07
N ASN A 163 9.32 10.05 -15.12
CA ASN A 163 8.16 9.44 -15.75
C ASN A 163 8.56 8.19 -16.54
N GLU A 164 9.65 8.27 -17.30
CA GLU A 164 10.17 7.13 -18.04
C GLU A 164 10.70 6.04 -17.10
N ASN A 165 11.33 6.42 -15.97
CA ASN A 165 11.76 5.50 -14.93
C ASN A 165 10.57 4.67 -14.40
N ILE A 166 9.44 5.31 -14.07
CA ILE A 166 8.22 4.59 -13.67
C ILE A 166 7.65 3.75 -14.82
N ARG A 167 7.48 4.36 -16.01
CA ARG A 167 6.82 3.75 -17.16
C ARG A 167 7.54 2.46 -17.60
N VAL A 168 8.85 2.52 -17.79
CA VAL A 168 9.65 1.40 -18.29
C VAL A 168 9.73 0.27 -17.26
N PHE A 169 9.77 0.58 -15.96
CA PHE A 169 9.67 -0.44 -14.92
C PHE A 169 8.36 -1.22 -15.02
N LEU A 170 7.24 -0.49 -15.10
CA LEU A 170 5.91 -1.10 -15.18
C LEU A 170 5.71 -1.88 -16.48
N ASP A 171 6.21 -1.38 -17.62
CA ASP A 171 6.16 -2.08 -18.89
C ASP A 171 6.91 -3.43 -18.84
N ARG A 172 8.10 -3.44 -18.23
CA ARG A 172 8.86 -4.69 -18.06
C ARG A 172 8.21 -5.63 -17.05
N LEU A 173 7.55 -5.11 -16.03
CA LEU A 173 6.77 -5.92 -15.09
C LEU A 173 5.56 -6.56 -15.77
N ASP A 174 4.83 -5.84 -16.60
CA ASP A 174 3.74 -6.37 -17.42
C ASP A 174 4.22 -7.48 -18.35
N GLU A 175 5.36 -7.28 -19.00
CA GLU A 175 5.97 -8.31 -19.84
C GLU A 175 6.41 -9.54 -19.01
N LYS A 176 7.05 -9.33 -17.85
CA LYS A 176 7.54 -10.40 -16.97
C LYS A 176 6.41 -11.25 -16.38
N ARG A 177 5.26 -10.64 -16.09
CA ARG A 177 4.07 -11.32 -15.59
C ARG A 177 3.38 -12.16 -16.66
N CYS A 178 3.60 -11.83 -17.94
CA CYS A 178 3.10 -12.59 -19.08
C CYS A 178 4.13 -13.60 -19.64
N SER A 179 5.38 -13.59 -19.14
CA SER A 179 6.45 -14.41 -19.70
C SER A 179 6.56 -15.81 -19.08
N ALA A 180 7.24 -16.72 -19.78
CA ALA A 180 7.52 -18.05 -19.25
C ALA A 180 8.31 -17.96 -17.92
N GLY A 181 7.84 -18.67 -16.90
CA GLY A 181 8.39 -18.59 -15.54
C GLY A 181 7.93 -17.37 -14.74
N ALA A 182 6.85 -16.70 -15.16
CA ALA A 182 6.14 -15.76 -14.29
C ALA A 182 5.59 -16.47 -13.04
N SER A 183 5.68 -15.79 -11.90
CA SER A 183 5.04 -16.23 -10.67
C SER A 183 3.66 -15.57 -10.53
N PRO A 184 2.66 -16.26 -9.94
CA PRO A 184 1.44 -15.60 -9.48
C PRO A 184 1.70 -14.60 -8.34
N ASP A 185 2.84 -14.71 -7.67
CA ASP A 185 3.30 -13.77 -6.64
C ASP A 185 4.09 -12.62 -7.31
N VAL A 186 3.51 -11.42 -7.29
CA VAL A 186 4.09 -10.21 -7.90
C VAL A 186 5.48 -9.89 -7.33
N TRP A 187 5.71 -10.15 -6.05
CA TRP A 187 6.99 -9.86 -5.39
C TRP A 187 8.14 -10.65 -6.00
N LYS A 188 7.89 -11.90 -6.41
CA LYS A 188 8.90 -12.73 -7.08
C LYS A 188 9.24 -12.22 -8.48
N ASN A 189 8.27 -11.66 -9.19
CA ASN A 189 8.51 -11.07 -10.51
C ASN A 189 9.30 -9.75 -10.39
N ILE A 190 8.97 -8.91 -9.41
CA ILE A 190 9.71 -7.68 -9.12
C ILE A 190 11.13 -7.99 -8.65
N PHE A 191 11.31 -8.95 -7.74
CA PHE A 191 12.63 -9.40 -7.29
C PHE A 191 13.49 -9.86 -8.47
N TRP A 192 12.91 -10.60 -9.42
CA TRP A 192 13.61 -11.00 -10.63
C TRP A 192 14.07 -9.79 -11.45
N LEU A 193 13.20 -8.79 -11.66
CA LEU A 193 13.54 -7.58 -12.42
C LEU A 193 14.67 -6.78 -11.78
N GLN A 194 14.67 -6.67 -10.45
CA GLN A 194 15.70 -5.96 -9.70
C GLN A 194 17.04 -6.71 -9.67
N GLN A 195 17.03 -8.05 -9.71
CA GLN A 195 18.27 -8.85 -9.77
C GLN A 195 18.84 -8.99 -11.18
N ARG A 196 18.01 -8.83 -12.22
CA ARG A 196 18.42 -9.01 -13.62
C ARG A 196 17.95 -7.85 -14.50
N PRO A 197 18.33 -6.61 -14.15
CA PRO A 197 17.80 -5.43 -14.82
C PRO A 197 18.14 -5.40 -16.32
N GLY A 198 19.25 -5.95 -16.78
CA GLY A 198 19.60 -6.02 -18.21
C GLY A 198 18.92 -7.13 -19.04
N GLU A 199 18.23 -8.10 -18.44
CA GLU A 199 17.62 -9.22 -19.19
C GLU A 199 16.21 -8.88 -19.67
N THR A 200 15.91 -9.15 -20.94
CA THR A 200 14.55 -9.00 -21.45
C THR A 200 13.65 -10.13 -20.93
N PRO A 201 12.43 -9.83 -20.44
CA PRO A 201 11.54 -10.83 -19.84
C PRO A 201 11.16 -12.01 -20.76
N ARG A 202 11.30 -11.85 -22.08
CA ARG A 202 10.99 -12.85 -23.11
C ARG A 202 12.07 -13.94 -23.31
N THR A 203 13.28 -13.75 -22.81
CA THR A 203 14.45 -14.56 -23.20
C THR A 203 14.63 -15.85 -22.38
N THR A 204 13.73 -16.13 -21.43
CA THR A 204 13.99 -17.12 -20.37
C THR A 204 13.97 -18.60 -20.75
N LEU A 205 13.65 -19.02 -21.98
CA LEU A 205 13.72 -20.45 -22.35
C LEU A 205 15.03 -20.91 -23.00
N THR A 206 15.85 -20.01 -23.57
CA THR A 206 17.09 -20.44 -24.25
C THR A 206 18.27 -20.61 -23.27
N THR A 207 18.26 -19.92 -22.13
CA THR A 207 19.41 -19.89 -21.19
C THR A 207 19.26 -20.82 -19.97
N ILE A 208 18.12 -21.50 -19.79
CA ILE A 208 17.91 -22.40 -18.64
C ILE A 208 18.77 -23.67 -18.71
N ARG A 209 19.29 -24.05 -19.89
CA ARG A 209 20.16 -25.23 -20.02
C ARG A 209 21.62 -25.04 -19.57
N THR A 210 22.06 -23.85 -19.15
CA THR A 210 23.50 -23.63 -18.90
C THR A 210 23.87 -23.06 -17.53
N ARG A 211 22.93 -22.64 -16.66
CA ARG A 211 23.27 -22.02 -15.37
C ARG A 211 22.47 -22.50 -14.16
N ALA A 212 22.30 -23.81 -14.03
CA ALA A 212 21.83 -24.46 -12.79
C ALA A 212 22.84 -24.37 -11.60
N ALA A 213 23.81 -23.45 -11.63
CA ALA A 213 24.99 -23.49 -10.75
C ALA A 213 25.07 -22.40 -9.67
N ILE A 214 24.11 -21.48 -9.52
CA ILE A 214 24.22 -20.37 -8.54
C ILE A 214 23.49 -20.63 -7.21
N ILE A 215 22.75 -21.73 -7.10
CA ILE A 215 22.21 -22.19 -5.81
C ILE A 215 23.15 -23.26 -5.23
N SER A 216 24.35 -22.86 -4.80
CA SER A 216 25.13 -23.57 -3.78
C SER A 216 26.32 -22.71 -3.32
N THR A 217 26.41 -22.52 -2.01
CA THR A 217 27.57 -22.05 -1.21
C THR A 217 28.12 -20.63 -1.45
N LYS A 218 27.76 -19.71 -0.54
CA LYS A 218 28.69 -18.68 -0.01
C LYS A 218 28.91 -18.96 1.48
N SER A 219 30.03 -19.62 1.80
CA SER A 219 30.69 -19.78 3.12
C SER A 219 31.72 -20.91 2.93
N ALA A 220 33.03 -20.81 3.17
CA ALA A 220 33.89 -19.78 3.72
C ALA A 220 35.31 -20.05 3.18
N ALA A 221 36.14 -19.03 3.03
CA ALA A 221 37.59 -19.20 2.93
C ALA A 221 38.24 -18.11 3.79
N ALA A 222 38.95 -18.56 4.82
CA ALA A 222 40.07 -17.86 5.42
C ALA A 222 41.32 -18.08 4.55
#